data_AF-A0A7J4PPW2-F1
#
_entry.id   AF-A0A7J4PPW2-F1
#
_cell.length_a   1.000
_cell.length_b   1.000
_cell.length_c   1.000
_cell.angle_alpha   90.00
_cell.angle_beta   90.00
_cell.angle_gamma   90.00
#
_symmetry.space_group_name_H-M   'P 1'
#
loop_
_entity.id
_entity.type
_entity.pdbx_description
1 polymer ?
#
loop_
_entity_poly.entity_id
_entity_poly.type
_entity_poly.pdbx_seq_one_letter_code
_entity_poly.pdbx_strand_id
1 'polypeptide(L)'
;MPVITHRVKEIIEEIDERKREPFDFALKDTCRVDYLIAEEDKDFRSGDAKPVKIKKVAIPRNTILLISPYGRHGIGQVVSIGEKIAMPIELDRSADHALFVAGVDGSVNKEELIGVMMLIPIVPHRKG
;
A
#
# COMPACT_ATOMS: atom_id res chain seq x y z
N MET A 1 46.83 -11.42 -5.21
CA MET A 1 45.80 -10.46 -4.77
C MET A 1 45.81 -9.29 -5.74
N PRO A 2 44.67 -8.89 -6.32
CA PRO A 2 44.66 -7.70 -7.17
C PRO A 2 45.00 -6.47 -6.31
N VAL A 3 45.87 -5.60 -6.84
CA VAL A 3 46.28 -4.36 -6.20
C VAL A 3 45.08 -3.41 -6.25
N ILE A 4 44.41 -3.23 -5.12
CA ILE A 4 43.37 -2.21 -4.97
C ILE A 4 44.10 -0.87 -5.07
N THR A 5 43.94 -0.16 -6.19
CA THR A 5 44.50 1.16 -6.36
C THR A 5 43.81 2.15 -5.42
N HIS A 6 44.50 3.25 -5.06
CA HIS A 6 43.97 4.28 -4.16
C HIS A 6 42.55 4.72 -4.53
N ARG A 7 42.31 4.90 -5.84
CA ARG A 7 41.01 5.25 -6.41
C ARG A 7 39.92 4.18 -6.18
N VAL A 8 40.27 2.90 -6.23
CA VAL A 8 39.30 1.82 -5.95
C VAL A 8 39.02 1.74 -4.44
N LYS A 9 40.02 2.04 -3.60
CA LYS A 9 39.84 2.10 -2.14
C LYS A 9 38.91 3.25 -1.73
N GLU A 10 39.10 4.44 -2.31
CA GLU A 10 38.22 5.60 -2.09
C GLU A 10 36.79 5.32 -2.53
N ILE A 11 36.59 4.67 -3.68
CA ILE A 11 35.25 4.30 -4.16
C ILE A 11 34.58 3.29 -3.22
N ILE A 12 35.33 2.31 -2.70
CA ILE A 12 34.80 1.33 -1.74
C ILE A 12 34.43 2.00 -0.42
N GLU A 13 35.27 2.93 0.07
CA GLU A 13 35.01 3.71 1.28
C GLU A 13 33.78 4.62 1.11
N GLU A 14 33.63 5.30 -0.04
CA GLU A 14 32.45 6.12 -0.36
C GLU A 14 31.17 5.26 -0.46
N ILE A 15 31.25 4.05 -1.03
CA ILE A 15 30.12 3.12 -1.11
C ILE A 15 29.72 2.62 0.30
N ASP A 16 30.69 2.32 1.16
CA ASP A 16 30.43 1.83 2.52
C ASP A 16 29.98 2.94 3.49
N GLU A 17 30.41 4.18 3.29
CA GLU A 17 29.85 5.36 3.98
C GLU A 17 28.41 5.63 3.53
N ARG A 18 28.13 5.57 2.23
CA ARG A 18 26.76 5.69 1.71
C ARG A 18 25.83 4.62 2.26
N LYS A 19 26.27 3.35 2.39
CA LYS A 19 25.44 2.30 3.02
C LYS A 19 25.07 2.59 4.49
N ARG A 20 25.77 3.51 5.16
CA ARG A 20 25.56 3.86 6.58
C ARG A 20 24.74 5.14 6.78
N GLU A 21 24.55 5.95 5.75
CA GLU A 21 23.63 7.09 5.82
C GLU A 21 22.19 6.61 5.61
N PRO A 22 21.23 6.97 6.50
CA PRO A 22 19.82 6.75 6.22
C PRO A 22 19.44 7.65 5.03
N PHE A 23 19.29 7.07 3.84
CA PHE A 23 18.70 7.77 2.72
C PHE A 23 17.18 7.79 2.83
N ASP A 24 16.58 8.95 2.61
CA ASP A 24 15.15 9.09 2.38
C ASP A 24 14.82 8.92 0.88
N PHE A 25 13.75 8.18 0.60
CA PHE A 25 13.18 8.08 -0.75
C PHE A 25 12.00 9.03 -0.87
N ALA A 26 12.06 9.97 -1.81
CA ALA A 26 10.90 10.80 -2.13
C ALA A 26 10.04 10.13 -3.22
N LEU A 27 8.76 9.89 -2.92
CA LEU A 27 7.75 9.76 -3.98
C LEU A 27 7.59 11.14 -4.63
N LYS A 28 8.14 11.31 -5.82
CA LYS A 28 8.00 12.55 -6.59
C LYS A 28 6.52 12.79 -6.92
N ASP A 29 5.91 13.85 -6.37
CA ASP A 29 4.63 14.55 -6.67
C ASP A 29 3.37 13.76 -7.10
N THR A 30 3.39 12.43 -7.22
CA THR A 30 2.32 11.67 -7.88
C THR A 30 1.56 10.76 -6.95
N CYS A 31 2.08 10.44 -5.76
CA CYS A 31 1.38 9.55 -4.82
C CYS A 31 0.24 10.28 -4.11
N ARG A 32 -0.99 9.83 -4.34
CA ARG A 32 -2.18 10.29 -3.60
C ARG A 32 -2.49 9.29 -2.49
N VAL A 33 -2.78 9.80 -1.30
CA VAL A 33 -3.26 8.99 -0.18
C VAL A 33 -4.79 9.05 -0.14
N ASP A 34 -5.42 7.89 0.08
CA ASP A 34 -6.85 7.75 0.30
C ASP A 34 -7.12 6.88 1.52
N TYR A 35 -8.30 7.05 2.12
CA TYR A 35 -8.69 6.40 3.36
C TYR A 35 -9.75 5.33 3.11
N LEU A 36 -9.57 4.17 3.72
CA LEU A 36 -10.54 3.09 3.67
C LEU A 36 -11.45 3.23 4.89
N ILE A 37 -12.63 3.80 4.68
CA ILE A 37 -13.62 4.07 5.71
C ILE A 37 -14.74 3.04 5.63
N ALA A 38 -15.08 2.40 6.75
CA ALA A 38 -16.15 1.41 6.80
C ALA A 38 -17.53 2.04 6.50
N GLU A 39 -18.34 1.35 5.71
CA GLU A 39 -19.73 1.74 5.38
C GLU A 39 -20.78 0.84 6.05
N GLU A 40 -20.33 -0.12 6.86
CA GLU A 40 -21.17 -1.03 7.64
C GLU A 40 -20.54 -1.32 9.01
N ASP A 41 -21.37 -1.79 9.94
CA ASP A 41 -20.92 -2.41 11.18
C ASP A 41 -20.67 -3.91 10.94
N LYS A 42 -19.58 -4.45 11.49
CA LYS A 42 -19.22 -5.86 11.32
C LYS A 42 -18.41 -6.41 12.49
N ASP A 43 -18.88 -7.53 13.02
CA ASP A 43 -18.22 -8.26 14.10
C ASP A 43 -17.18 -9.27 13.58
N PHE A 44 -16.09 -9.39 14.35
CA PHE A 44 -14.98 -10.28 14.09
C PHE A 44 -14.61 -11.10 15.32
N ARG A 45 -14.22 -12.34 15.07
CA ARG A 45 -13.43 -13.18 15.97
C ARG A 45 -11.98 -13.16 15.53
N SER A 46 -11.07 -13.41 16.47
CA SER A 46 -9.65 -13.61 16.18
C SER A 46 -9.44 -14.63 15.06
N GLY A 47 -8.71 -14.24 14.02
CA GLY A 47 -8.44 -15.06 12.84
C GLY A 47 -9.46 -14.92 11.71
N ASP A 48 -10.57 -14.20 11.91
CA ASP A 48 -11.53 -13.93 10.85
C ASP A 48 -10.90 -13.10 9.72
N ALA A 49 -11.16 -13.52 8.48
CA ALA A 49 -10.92 -12.74 7.27
C ALA A 49 -12.25 -12.53 6.54
N LYS A 50 -12.80 -11.31 6.61
CA LYS A 50 -14.12 -10.99 6.04
C LYS A 50 -14.07 -9.76 5.14
N PRO A 51 -14.87 -9.70 4.07
CA PRO A 51 -15.06 -8.47 3.33
C PRO A 51 -15.82 -7.46 4.22
N VAL A 52 -15.39 -6.21 4.21
CA VAL A 52 -16.03 -5.04 4.82
C VAL A 52 -16.39 -4.07 3.70
N LYS A 53 -17.64 -3.64 3.63
CA LYS A 53 -18.05 -2.54 2.76
C LYS A 53 -17.34 -1.27 3.18
N ILE A 54 -16.76 -0.57 2.21
CA ILE A 54 -16.09 0.69 2.43
C ILE A 54 -16.74 1.77 1.58
N LYS A 55 -16.61 3.02 2.01
CA LYS A 55 -16.94 4.16 1.16
C LYS A 55 -16.17 4.04 -0.14
N LYS A 56 -16.88 4.23 -1.25
CA LYS A 56 -16.33 4.02 -2.58
C LYS A 56 -15.08 4.86 -2.83
N VAL A 57 -13.99 4.20 -3.19
CA VAL A 57 -12.74 4.84 -3.61
C VAL A 57 -12.64 4.81 -5.13
N ALA A 58 -12.40 5.98 -5.73
CA ALA A 58 -12.17 6.10 -7.17
C ALA A 58 -10.69 5.90 -7.51
N ILE A 59 -10.39 4.92 -8.36
CA ILE A 59 -9.03 4.55 -8.76
C ILE A 59 -8.88 4.90 -10.25
N PRO A 60 -8.15 5.98 -10.59
CA PRO A 60 -7.93 6.35 -11.98
C PRO A 60 -7.19 5.25 -12.74
N ARG A 61 -7.38 5.17 -14.05
CA ARG A 61 -6.55 4.35 -14.93
C ARG A 61 -5.05 4.58 -14.73
N ASN A 62 -4.27 3.57 -15.07
CA ASN A 62 -2.82 3.57 -14.95
C ASN A 62 -2.35 3.93 -13.54
N THR A 63 -2.96 3.33 -12.52
CA THR A 63 -2.63 3.60 -11.11
C THR A 63 -2.29 2.29 -10.39
N ILE A 64 -1.11 2.23 -9.78
CA ILE A 64 -0.74 1.15 -8.86
C ILE A 64 -1.30 1.48 -7.47
N LEU A 65 -1.76 0.44 -6.77
CA LEU A 65 -2.26 0.55 -5.41
C LEU A 65 -1.25 -0.03 -4.44
N LEU A 66 -1.00 0.68 -3.35
CA LEU A 66 -0.22 0.17 -2.23
C LEU A 66 -1.03 0.39 -0.95
N ILE A 67 -1.44 -0.70 -0.30
CA ILE A 67 -2.09 -0.63 1.01
C ILE A 67 -1.00 -0.34 2.04
N SER A 68 -1.23 0.63 2.91
CA SER A 68 -0.33 0.93 4.03
C SER A 68 -0.24 -0.29 4.95
N PRO A 69 0.95 -0.88 5.15
CA PRO A 69 1.12 -2.00 6.06
C PRO A 69 1.10 -1.57 7.54
N TYR A 70 1.10 -0.26 7.82
CA TYR A 70 0.99 0.25 9.17
C TYR A 70 -0.44 0.11 9.69
N GLY A 71 -0.62 -0.61 10.79
CA GLY A 71 -1.92 -0.89 11.42
C GLY A 71 -2.70 0.39 11.70
N ARG A 72 -3.95 0.47 11.22
CA ARG A 72 -4.83 1.62 11.47
C ARG A 72 -6.02 1.32 12.39
N HIS A 73 -6.42 0.06 12.47
CA HIS A 73 -7.56 -0.37 13.27
C HIS A 73 -7.10 -1.24 14.43
N GLY A 74 -7.70 -1.07 15.62
CA GLY A 74 -7.23 -1.70 16.85
C GLY A 74 -7.31 -3.23 16.85
N ILE A 75 -8.15 -3.82 16.00
CA ILE A 75 -8.40 -5.27 16.01
C ILE A 75 -7.79 -6.02 14.82
N GLY A 76 -7.24 -5.31 13.81
CA GLY A 76 -6.85 -5.96 12.57
C GLY A 76 -6.38 -5.02 11.47
N GLN A 77 -6.28 -5.55 10.25
CA GLN A 77 -5.70 -4.85 9.11
C GLN A 77 -6.38 -5.22 7.78
N VAL A 78 -6.48 -4.25 6.87
CA VAL A 78 -6.87 -4.49 5.49
C VAL A 78 -5.72 -5.13 4.71
N VAL A 79 -5.99 -6.23 4.01
CA VAL A 79 -4.98 -6.96 3.20
C VAL A 79 -5.24 -6.91 1.70
N SER A 80 -6.46 -6.56 1.28
CA SER A 80 -6.85 -6.41 -0.12
C SER A 80 -8.07 -5.50 -0.23
N ILE A 81 -8.26 -4.87 -1.39
CA ILE A 81 -9.48 -4.13 -1.73
C ILE A 81 -9.93 -4.49 -3.14
N GLY A 82 -11.19 -4.22 -3.45
CA GLY A 82 -11.67 -4.36 -4.81
C GLY A 82 -13.12 -3.92 -4.98
N GLU A 83 -13.58 -4.06 -6.22
CA GLU A 83 -14.97 -3.98 -6.62
C GLU A 83 -15.46 -5.37 -7.09
N LYS A 84 -16.75 -5.47 -7.41
CA LYS A 84 -17.39 -6.73 -7.82
C LYS A 84 -16.68 -7.44 -8.99
N ILE A 85 -16.09 -6.69 -9.91
CA ILE A 85 -15.44 -7.21 -11.11
C ILE A 85 -14.00 -6.71 -11.13
N ALA A 86 -13.04 -7.63 -11.27
CA ALA A 86 -11.64 -7.25 -11.43
C ALA A 86 -11.45 -6.51 -12.76
N MET A 87 -11.07 -5.24 -12.67
CA MET A 87 -10.85 -4.39 -13.84
C MET A 87 -9.35 -4.26 -14.15
N PRO A 88 -8.97 -4.24 -15.44
CA PRO A 88 -7.58 -4.06 -15.84
C PRO A 88 -7.08 -2.65 -15.51
N ILE A 89 -5.77 -2.50 -15.34
CA ILE A 89 -5.16 -1.25 -14.85
C ILE A 89 -5.33 -0.08 -15.84
N GLU A 90 -5.51 -0.35 -17.13
CA GLU A 90 -5.66 0.65 -18.20
C GLU A 90 -7.03 1.34 -18.19
N LEU A 91 -7.98 0.85 -17.40
CA LEU A 91 -9.32 1.43 -17.22
C LEU A 91 -9.45 2.10 -15.86
N ASP A 92 -10.42 3.00 -15.72
CA ASP A 92 -10.82 3.49 -14.41
C ASP A 92 -11.45 2.34 -13.62
N ARG A 93 -11.13 2.29 -12.33
CA ARG A 93 -11.54 1.24 -11.41
C ARG A 93 -12.15 1.86 -10.16
N SER A 94 -12.76 1.03 -9.35
CA SER A 94 -13.20 1.42 -8.02
C SER A 94 -12.94 0.35 -6.98
N ALA A 95 -13.03 0.74 -5.71
CA ALA A 95 -13.10 -0.21 -4.62
C ALA A 95 -14.25 0.18 -3.69
N ASP A 96 -15.11 -0.78 -3.40
CA ASP A 96 -16.25 -0.66 -2.48
C ASP A 96 -16.22 -1.76 -1.39
N HIS A 97 -15.26 -2.68 -1.46
CA HIS A 97 -15.01 -3.67 -0.42
C HIS A 97 -13.52 -3.76 -0.08
N ALA A 98 -13.23 -4.00 1.20
CA ALA A 98 -11.91 -4.34 1.71
C ALA A 98 -11.94 -5.71 2.41
N LEU A 99 -10.96 -6.58 2.13
CA LEU A 99 -10.76 -7.78 2.93
C LEU A 99 -10.00 -7.39 4.21
N PHE A 100 -10.67 -7.51 5.35
CA PHE A 100 -10.14 -7.19 6.66
C PHE A 100 -9.83 -8.47 7.44
N VAL A 101 -8.64 -8.56 8.01
CA VAL A 101 -8.19 -9.69 8.83
C VAL A 101 -8.07 -9.24 10.27
N ALA A 102 -8.81 -9.89 11.16
CA ALA A 102 -8.80 -9.59 12.59
C ALA A 102 -7.77 -10.46 13.33
N GLY A 103 -6.90 -9.81 14.11
CA GLY A 103 -5.94 -10.47 15.00
C GLY A 103 -6.49 -10.75 16.40
N VAL A 104 -7.58 -10.08 16.78
CA VAL A 104 -8.28 -10.25 18.07
C VAL A 104 -9.79 -10.09 17.87
N ASP A 105 -10.57 -10.52 18.86
CA ASP A 105 -12.02 -10.30 18.87
C ASP A 105 -12.36 -8.81 18.94
N GLY A 106 -13.40 -8.39 18.23
CA GLY A 106 -13.90 -7.02 18.27
C GLY A 106 -14.84 -6.70 17.09
N SER A 107 -15.11 -5.42 16.88
CA SER A 107 -15.96 -4.94 15.79
C SER A 107 -15.27 -3.83 15.00
N VAL A 108 -15.62 -3.74 13.72
CA VAL A 108 -15.47 -2.53 12.91
C VAL A 108 -16.84 -1.86 12.89
N ASN A 109 -16.90 -0.58 13.22
CA ASN A 109 -18.13 0.21 13.14
C ASN A 109 -18.12 1.07 11.88
N LYS A 110 -19.31 1.39 11.38
CA LYS A 110 -19.49 2.32 10.28
C LYS A 110 -18.82 3.66 10.59
N GLU A 111 -18.24 4.28 9.57
CA GLU A 111 -17.44 5.52 9.64
C GLU A 111 -16.04 5.37 10.26
N GLU A 112 -15.64 4.18 10.74
CA GLU A 112 -14.28 3.98 11.23
C GLU A 112 -13.25 3.84 10.11
N LEU A 113 -12.05 4.35 10.39
CA LEU A 113 -10.88 4.18 9.53
C LEU A 113 -10.30 2.77 9.72
N ILE A 114 -10.39 1.95 8.68
CA ILE A 114 -9.88 0.56 8.73
C ILE A 114 -8.55 0.37 7.99
N GLY A 115 -8.16 1.33 7.16
CA GLY A 115 -6.90 1.26 6.41
C GLY A 115 -6.61 2.52 5.61
N VAL A 116 -5.41 2.56 5.04
CA VAL A 116 -4.95 3.65 4.16
C VAL A 116 -4.41 3.04 2.88
N MET A 117 -4.68 3.68 1.76
CA MET A 117 -4.18 3.30 0.46
C MET A 117 -3.40 4.44 -0.18
N MET A 118 -2.32 4.08 -0.85
CA MET A 118 -1.56 4.95 -1.74
C MET A 118 -1.90 4.60 -3.18
N LEU A 119 -2.23 5.63 -3.95
CA LEU A 119 -2.48 5.57 -5.38
C LEU A 119 -1.27 6.19 -6.08
N ILE A 120 -0.58 5.38 -6.87
CA ILE A 120 0.67 5.74 -7.54
C ILE A 120 0.42 5.70 -9.05
N PRO A 121 0.22 6.86 -9.70
CA PRO A 121 0.09 6.96 -11.15
C PRO A 121 1.34 6.42 -11.86
N ILE A 122 1.11 5.70 -12.95
CA ILE A 122 2.14 5.15 -13.83
C ILE A 122 1.89 5.54 -15.28
N VAL A 123 2.93 5.47 -16.10
CA VAL A 123 2.85 5.68 -17.55
C VAL A 123 3.04 4.33 -18.24
N PRO A 124 2.06 3.84 -19.02
CA PRO A 124 2.22 2.59 -19.75
C PRO A 124 3.21 2.76 -20.91
N HIS A 125 4.09 1.79 -21.08
CA HIS A 125 4.99 1.70 -22.23
C HIS A 125 4.70 0.41 -23.01
N ARG A 126 4.63 0.50 -24.34
CA ARG A 126 4.55 -0.71 -25.17
C ARG A 126 5.85 -1.49 -25.01
N LYS A 127 5.76 -2.80 -24.74
CA LYS A 127 6.90 -3.68 -24.98
C LYS A 127 7.13 -3.73 -26.50
N GLY A 128 8.35 -3.39 -26.91
CA GLY A 128 8.84 -3.63 -28.27
C GLY A 128 8.95 -5.13 -28.56
#